data_AF-A0A0V0Z513-F1
#
_entry.id   AF-A0A0V0Z513-F1
#
_cell.length_a   1.000
_cell.length_b   1.000
_cell.length_c   1.000
_cell.angle_alpha   90.00
_cell.angle_beta   90.00
_cell.angle_gamma   90.00
#
_symmetry.space_group_name_H-M   'P 1'
#
loop_
_entity.id
_entity.type
_entity.pdbx_description
1 polymer ?
#
loop_
_entity_poly.entity_id
_entity_poly.type
_entity_poly.pdbx_seq_one_letter_code
_entity_poly.pdbx_strand_id
1 'polypeptide(L)' 'MGIIPMSRYQMYWSAKFRVGSITNRLTHNRFMETMRYLHFNDNLQTVLDRDDPNYDRLWVYSP' A
#
# COMPACT_ATOMS: atom_id res chain seq x y z
N MET A 1 -11.17 -15.67 4.32
CA MET A 1 -9.92 -14.93 4.57
C MET A 1 -10.07 -14.18 5.89
N GLY A 2 -9.19 -14.41 6.86
CA GLY A 2 -9.28 -13.75 8.17
C GLY A 2 -8.68 -12.36 8.13
N ILE A 3 -9.35 -11.39 8.75
CA ILE A 3 -8.77 -10.06 9.00
C ILE A 3 -7.74 -10.24 10.10
N ILE A 4 -6.46 -10.26 9.75
CA ILE A 4 -5.37 -10.23 10.72
C ILE A 4 -5.16 -8.77 11.11
N PRO A 5 -5.45 -8.36 12.36
CA PRO A 5 -5.15 -7.01 12.80
C PRO A 5 -3.62 -6.81 12.77
N MET A 6 -3.14 -6.05 11.79
CA MET A 6 -1.74 -5.67 11.69
C MET A 6 -1.51 -4.37 12.47
N SER A 7 -0.36 -4.31 13.14
CA SER A 7 0.12 -3.06 13.74
C SER A 7 0.44 -2.02 12.66
N ARG A 8 0.62 -0.77 13.04
CA ARG A 8 1.07 0.27 12.10
C ARG A 8 2.42 -0.13 11.52
N TYR A 9 2.66 0.16 10.24
CA TYR A 9 3.92 -0.17 9.54
C TYR A 9 5.19 0.24 10.30
N GLN A 10 5.16 1.38 10.97
CA GLN A 10 6.27 1.89 11.80
C GLN A 10 6.66 0.93 12.95
N MET A 11 5.72 0.10 13.41
CA MET A 11 5.91 -0.79 14.55
C MET A 11 6.47 -2.15 14.16
N TYR A 12 6.59 -2.46 12.86
CA TYR A 12 7.01 -3.79 12.39
C TYR A 12 8.43 -4.17 12.80
N TRP A 13 9.30 -3.22 13.13
CA TRP A 13 10.66 -3.48 13.66
C TRP A 13 10.74 -3.37 15.18
N SER A 14 9.64 -3.00 15.86
CA SER A 14 9.59 -2.97 17.32
C SER A 14 9.56 -4.39 17.89
N ALA A 15 10.15 -4.61 19.06
CA ALA A 15 10.20 -5.94 19.68
C ALA A 15 8.81 -6.55 19.90
N LYS A 16 7.81 -5.73 20.27
CA LYS A 16 6.47 -6.19 20.63
C LYS A 16 5.58 -6.53 19.42
N PHE A 17 5.81 -5.88 18.28
CA PHE A 17 4.96 -6.01 17.09
C PHE A 17 5.76 -6.43 15.87
N ARG A 18 6.82 -7.21 16.10
CA ARG A 18 7.75 -7.56 15.03
C ARG A 18 7.07 -8.44 13.99
N VAL A 19 7.11 -8.01 12.73
CA VAL A 19 6.57 -8.80 11.60
C VAL A 19 7.73 -9.45 10.85
N GLY A 20 8.12 -10.64 11.30
CA GLY A 20 9.32 -11.36 10.80
C GLY A 20 9.32 -11.60 9.28
N SER A 21 8.16 -11.81 8.67
CA SER A 21 8.03 -11.97 7.22
C SER A 21 8.53 -10.75 6.44
N ILE A 22 8.41 -9.54 7.00
CA ILE A 22 8.87 -8.28 6.40
C ILE A 22 10.26 -7.91 6.92
N THR A 23 10.45 -7.90 8.25
CA THR A 23 11.70 -7.39 8.86
C THR A 23 12.94 -8.18 8.50
N ASN A 24 12.78 -9.46 8.15
CA ASN A 24 13.90 -10.32 7.79
C ASN A 24 14.34 -10.14 6.32
N ARG A 25 13.55 -9.42 5.51
CA ARG A 25 13.80 -9.20 4.07
C ARG A 25 14.15 -7.75 3.76
N LEU A 26 13.53 -6.81 4.47
CA LEU A 26 13.71 -5.38 4.27
C LEU A 26 14.13 -4.69 5.57
N THR A 27 14.95 -3.65 5.44
CA THR A 27 15.19 -2.71 6.53
C THR A 27 13.98 -1.77 6.66
N HIS A 28 13.78 -1.20 7.84
CA HIS A 28 12.69 -0.26 8.11
C HIS A 28 12.61 0.85 7.04
N ASN A 29 13.74 1.50 6.76
CA ASN A 29 13.79 2.61 5.82
C ASN A 29 13.48 2.17 4.38
N ARG A 30 14.00 1.02 3.94
CA ARG A 30 13.69 0.49 2.60
C ARG A 30 12.21 0.17 2.44
N PHE A 31 11.59 -0.43 3.45
CA PHE A 31 10.17 -0.74 3.41
C PHE A 31 9.33 0.55 3.35
N MET A 32 9.60 1.51 4.24
CA MET A 32 8.85 2.77 4.28
C MET A 32 8.98 3.55 2.97
N GLU A 33 10.17 3.54 2.35
CA GLU A 33 10.39 4.18 1.06
C GLU A 33 9.66 3.44 -0.07
N THR A 34 9.72 2.11 -0.11
CA THR A 34 9.00 1.30 -1.12
C THR A 34 7.49 1.53 -1.05
N MET A 35 6.93 1.59 0.15
CA MET A 35 5.50 1.82 0.36
C MET A 35 5.02 3.19 -0.13
N ARG A 36 5.92 4.19 -0.31
CA ARG A 36 5.54 5.50 -0.86
C ARG A 36 5.25 5.47 -2.36
N TYR A 37 5.86 4.53 -3.08
CA TYR A 37 5.72 4.40 -4.54
C TYR A 37 4.83 3.23 -4.93
N LEU A 38 4.14 2.61 -3.97
CA LEU A 38 3.21 1.51 -4.25
C LEU A 38 1.90 2.08 -4.79
N HIS A 39 1.79 2.12 -6.12
CA HIS A 39 0.57 2.50 -6.84
C HIS A 39 -0.06 1.25 -7.45
N PHE A 40 -1.39 1.14 -7.35
CA PHE A 40 -2.14 0.02 -7.91
C PHE A 40 -2.67 0.29 -9.32
N ASN A 41 -2.73 1.56 -9.72
CA ASN A 41 -3.12 1.95 -11.08
C ASN A 41 -1.89 2.18 -11.97
N ASP A 42 -2.09 2.02 -13.28
CA ASP A 42 -1.12 2.39 -14.31
C ASP A 42 -0.99 3.92 -14.38
N ASN A 43 0.25 4.41 -14.25
CA ASN A 43 0.57 5.83 -14.33
C ASN A 43 0.38 6.41 -15.74
N LEU A 44 0.25 5.57 -16.76
CA LEU A 44 -0.02 5.97 -18.15
C LEU A 44 -1.51 6.16 -18.43
N GLN A 45 -2.39 5.63 -17.58
CA GLN A 45 -3.82 5.81 -17.74
C GLN A 45 -4.24 7.22 -17.34
N THR A 46 -5.05 7.84 -18.21
CA THR A 46 -5.59 9.17 -17.97
C THR A 46 -6.71 9.06 -16.97
N VAL A 47 -6.55 9.71 -15.81
CA VAL A 47 -7.60 9.79 -14.81
C VAL A 47 -8.71 10.68 -15.36
N LEU A 48 -9.91 10.11 -15.51
CA LEU A 48 -11.10 10.86 -15.92
C LEU A 48 -11.44 11.96 -14.91
N ASP A 49 -12.10 13.01 -15.38
CA ASP A 49 -12.65 14.04 -14.49
C ASP A 49 -13.69 13.40 -13.55
N ARG A 50 -13.82 13.93 -12.33
CA ARG A 50 -14.78 13.40 -11.35
C ARG A 50 -16.23 13.58 -11.76
N ASP A 51 -16.49 14.55 -12.64
CA ASP A 51 -17.83 14.82 -13.17
C ASP A 51 -18.14 13.98 -14.42
N ASP A 52 -17.17 13.21 -14.93
CA ASP A 52 -17.39 12.30 -16.06
C ASP A 52 -18.36 11.17 -15.63
N PRO A 53 -19.42 10.87 -16.42
CA PRO A 53 -20.37 9.82 -16.09
C PRO A 53 -19.74 8.42 -16.02
N ASN A 54 -18.56 8.22 -16.61
CA ASN A 54 -17.79 6.98 -16.56
C ASN A 54 -16.66 7.00 -15.51
N TYR A 55 -16.58 8.05 -14.68
CA TYR A 55 -15.60 8.12 -13.61
C TYR A 55 -15.85 7.02 -12.57
N ASP A 56 -14.98 6.01 -12.55
CA ASP A 56 -14.97 5.04 -11.47
C ASP A 56 -14.30 5.65 -10.23
N ARG A 57 -15.01 5.74 -9.11
CA ARG A 57 -14.44 6.21 -7.84
C ARG A 57 -13.36 5.29 -7.30
N LEU A 58 -13.35 4.03 -7.74
CA LEU A 58 -12.38 3.02 -7.36
C LEU A 58 -11.26 2.85 -8.41
N TRP A 59 -11.11 3.80 -9.35
CA TRP A 59 -10.09 3.75 -10.41
C TRP A 59 -8.67 3.49 -9.90
N VAL A 60 -8.33 3.89 -8.67
CA VAL A 60 -7.02 3.62 -8.04
C VAL A 60 -6.77 2.12 -7.83
N TYR A 61 -7.84 1.34 -7.69
CA TYR A 61 -7.84 -0.10 -7.43
C TYR A 61 -8.42 -0.93 -8.58
N SER A 62 -9.00 -0.27 -9.60
CA SER A 62 -9.51 -0.95 -10.79
C SER A 62 -8.33 -1.37 -11.68
N PRO A 63 -8.34 -2.61 -12.21
CA PRO A 63 -7.32 -3.07 -13.16
C PRO A 63 -7.33 -2.29 -14.47
#